data_AF-A0A534ZIX9-F1
#
_entry.id   AF-A0A534ZIX9-F1
#
_cell.length_a   1.000
_cell.length_b   1.000
_cell.length_c   1.000
_cell.angle_alpha   90.00
_cell.angle_beta   90.00
_cell.angle_gamma   90.00
#
_symmetry.space_group_name_H-M   'P 1'
#
loop_
_entity.id
_entity.type
_entity.pdbx_description
1 polymer ?
#
loop_
_entity_poly.entity_id
_entity_poly.type
_entity_poly.pdbx_seq_one_letter_code
_entity_poly.pdbx_strand_id
1 'polypeptide(L)'
;MATSRSALYLGLLGVLSGGTAWALIPGGHLDHADCLAEWRVTSRALGPSRGARALDCEDGDPSCDGDGVQNGSCTFDVSICTLQTDPQIPACVPPAALTAIRNVSEQLTVPSTMSRAGCGRATPLIAPLRGFRRKRIAVAVFSEPPIVFARRPSRRVRLRMTAMAAGMHDVNRLVLRCVPSSVCTQPNCPPSSRGPTAPNELVLDIAASGSDLDLGSTGLGHDLLVPPTPVHACLDGCDAATTPSCDMRVVTGEGTVNGTTFGPPRPLLVGGLPLCLVSLWAEPVVGGGIANVATGAVDVTLPLRVQAYLASPDGICPRCVGRRCQGGANDGGACEVDGTFFPGAVLEESYQVSKACPPADSPVATLALNVPLTTGTSMLEPAAGQDPARPCAAPNDPTSAGAPCACGSDCTGDACAFHVTDSATGALICLDARGGVSQRCCTDDTTRPCFATPVTRVGHAAVPSPAWPDPRYPKSGGFSLAATFCVGATGTDPIDSVFGFPGPGAVILPGKASWMTPLPLPCG
;
A
#
# COMPACT_ATOMS: atom_id res chain seq x y z
N MET A 1 -37.24 38.63 53.38
CA MET A 1 -38.13 38.94 52.24
C MET A 1 -37.35 39.76 51.24
N ALA A 2 -36.79 39.11 50.22
CA ALA A 2 -36.11 39.79 49.12
C ALA A 2 -36.64 39.20 47.82
N THR A 3 -37.28 40.05 47.03
CA THR A 3 -37.99 39.73 45.79
C THR A 3 -37.00 39.62 44.63
N SER A 4 -36.85 38.41 44.08
CA SER A 4 -36.10 38.16 42.85
C SER A 4 -37.01 38.39 41.64
N ARG A 5 -36.65 39.37 40.78
CA ARG A 5 -37.31 39.62 39.50
C ARG A 5 -36.59 38.83 38.41
N SER A 6 -37.30 37.89 37.81
CA SER A 6 -36.89 37.16 36.61
C SER A 6 -37.05 38.06 35.37
N ALA A 7 -36.02 38.14 34.54
CA ALA A 7 -36.09 38.66 33.19
C ALA A 7 -35.57 37.58 32.22
N LEU A 8 -36.48 36.95 31.49
CA LEU A 8 -36.16 36.07 30.36
C LEU A 8 -35.65 36.93 29.20
N TYR A 9 -34.41 36.68 28.76
CA TYR A 9 -33.92 37.12 27.45
C TYR A 9 -33.95 35.90 26.51
N LEU A 10 -34.91 35.90 25.57
CA LEU A 10 -34.85 35.08 24.36
C LEU A 10 -33.94 35.82 23.36
N GLY A 11 -32.69 35.41 23.26
CA GLY A 11 -31.75 35.86 22.22
C GLY A 11 -31.81 34.91 21.01
N LEU A 12 -32.41 35.38 19.92
CA LEU A 12 -32.49 34.70 18.64
C LEU A 12 -31.08 34.60 18.01
N LEU A 13 -30.50 33.40 18.00
CA LEU A 13 -29.26 33.12 17.25
C LEU A 13 -29.60 32.92 15.77
N GLY A 14 -29.46 33.98 14.98
CA GLY A 14 -29.51 33.91 13.53
C GLY A 14 -28.26 33.20 12.99
N VAL A 15 -28.42 31.99 12.47
CA VAL A 15 -27.38 31.30 11.69
C VAL A 15 -27.25 32.01 10.35
N LEU A 16 -26.26 32.90 10.24
CA LEU A 16 -25.79 33.42 8.95
C LEU A 16 -25.00 32.30 8.27
N SER A 17 -25.63 31.62 7.32
CA SER A 17 -24.97 30.76 6.35
C SER A 17 -24.14 31.62 5.40
N GLY A 18 -22.91 31.95 5.80
CA GLY A 18 -21.91 32.52 4.92
C GLY A 18 -21.54 31.51 3.84
N GLY A 19 -22.12 31.66 2.65
CA GLY A 19 -21.67 30.92 1.47
C GLY A 19 -20.21 31.29 1.20
N THR A 20 -19.30 30.32 1.31
CA THR A 20 -17.89 30.51 0.97
C THR A 20 -17.77 30.71 -0.53
N ALA A 21 -17.50 31.95 -0.96
CA ALA A 21 -17.17 32.27 -2.34
C ALA A 21 -15.86 31.57 -2.74
N TRP A 22 -15.75 31.15 -4.00
CA TRP A 22 -14.50 30.60 -4.54
C TRP A 22 -13.46 31.72 -4.64
N ALA A 23 -12.22 31.45 -4.22
CA ALA A 23 -11.08 32.30 -4.54
C ALA A 23 -10.85 32.27 -6.06
N LEU A 24 -10.96 33.44 -6.69
CA LEU A 24 -10.64 33.66 -8.09
C LEU A 24 -9.27 34.31 -8.18
N ILE A 25 -8.52 33.95 -9.22
CA ILE A 25 -7.18 34.47 -9.45
C ILE A 25 -7.26 35.45 -10.63
N PRO A 26 -7.12 36.76 -10.40
CA PRO A 26 -6.96 37.72 -11.47
C PRO A 26 -5.66 37.46 -12.23
N GLY A 27 -5.74 37.34 -13.55
CA GLY A 27 -4.57 37.16 -14.41
C GLY A 27 -4.07 38.46 -15.04
N GLY A 28 -4.83 39.55 -14.90
CA GLY A 28 -4.59 40.84 -15.52
C GLY A 28 -3.72 41.77 -14.67
N HIS A 29 -3.38 42.92 -15.26
CA HIS A 29 -2.51 43.97 -14.68
C HIS A 29 -3.27 45.28 -14.47
N LEU A 30 -4.57 45.27 -14.75
CA LEU A 30 -5.41 46.44 -14.77
C LEU A 30 -6.58 46.15 -13.85
N ASP A 31 -6.48 46.61 -12.60
CA ASP A 31 -7.48 46.37 -11.55
C ASP A 31 -8.91 46.83 -11.92
N HIS A 32 -9.09 47.56 -13.01
CA HIS A 32 -10.40 47.96 -13.54
C HIS A 32 -10.94 47.06 -14.66
N ALA A 33 -10.20 46.05 -15.10
CA ALA A 33 -10.57 45.13 -16.18
C ALA A 33 -10.48 43.65 -15.81
N ASP A 34 -9.87 43.30 -14.67
CA ASP A 34 -9.68 41.91 -14.25
C ASP A 34 -11.00 41.16 -13.93
N CYS A 35 -12.09 41.86 -13.65
CA CYS A 35 -13.44 41.28 -13.50
C CYS A 35 -14.09 40.81 -14.82
N LEU A 36 -13.44 41.06 -15.98
CA LEU A 36 -13.90 40.50 -17.25
C LEU A 36 -13.76 38.98 -17.24
N ALA A 37 -12.61 38.46 -16.80
CA ALA A 37 -12.39 37.03 -16.66
C ALA A 37 -11.27 36.70 -15.67
N GLU A 38 -11.49 35.68 -14.85
CA GLU A 38 -10.57 35.22 -13.81
C GLU A 38 -10.38 33.71 -13.88
N TRP A 39 -9.30 33.23 -13.28
CA TRP A 39 -9.03 31.80 -13.20
C TRP A 39 -9.60 31.20 -11.92
N ARG A 40 -10.23 30.03 -12.02
CA ARG A 40 -10.55 29.17 -10.88
C ARG A 40 -9.72 27.90 -10.96
N VAL A 41 -8.99 27.57 -9.89
CA VAL A 41 -8.04 26.45 -9.83
C VAL A 41 -8.30 25.59 -8.59
N THR A 42 -8.51 24.28 -8.80
CA THR A 42 -8.61 23.18 -7.82
C THR A 42 -9.56 23.42 -6.62
N SER A 43 -9.24 24.30 -5.67
CA SER A 43 -10.00 24.49 -4.43
C SER A 43 -10.44 25.93 -4.17
N ARG A 44 -11.40 26.09 -3.24
CA ARG A 44 -12.07 27.37 -2.93
C ARG A 44 -11.17 28.42 -2.26
N ALA A 45 -10.01 28.06 -1.75
CA ALA A 45 -9.15 28.96 -0.98
C ALA A 45 -7.79 29.23 -1.67
N LEU A 46 -7.59 28.71 -2.88
CA LEU A 46 -6.29 28.70 -3.52
C LEU A 46 -5.98 30.04 -4.20
N GLY A 47 -5.07 30.81 -3.59
CA GLY A 47 -4.52 32.04 -4.15
C GLY A 47 -3.09 31.84 -4.70
N PRO A 48 -2.54 32.84 -5.41
CA PRO A 48 -1.17 32.79 -5.92
C PRO A 48 -0.14 32.60 -4.80
N SER A 49 0.72 31.59 -4.91
CA SER A 49 1.75 31.29 -3.90
C SER A 49 3.12 31.93 -4.20
N ARG A 50 3.33 32.50 -5.41
CA ARG A 50 4.52 33.31 -5.74
C ARG A 50 4.18 34.53 -6.60
N GLY A 51 4.02 35.68 -5.95
CA GLY A 51 3.56 36.91 -6.63
C GLY A 51 2.14 36.75 -7.18
N ALA A 52 1.60 37.77 -7.84
CA ALA A 52 0.17 37.82 -8.16
C ALA A 52 -0.36 36.77 -9.18
N ARG A 53 0.51 36.04 -9.91
CA ARG A 53 0.10 35.20 -11.06
C ARG A 53 0.82 33.87 -11.19
N ALA A 54 1.48 33.41 -10.12
CA ALA A 54 2.09 32.10 -10.10
C ALA A 54 1.64 31.31 -8.88
N LEU A 55 1.28 30.06 -9.15
CA LEU A 55 0.87 29.08 -8.18
C LEU A 55 1.84 27.90 -8.28
N ASP A 56 2.66 27.77 -7.26
CA ASP A 56 3.32 26.51 -6.91
C ASP A 56 2.36 25.68 -6.04
N CYS A 57 2.21 24.41 -6.38
CA CYS A 57 1.49 23.40 -5.62
C CYS A 57 2.43 22.25 -5.25
N GLU A 58 2.32 21.77 -4.03
CA GLU A 58 3.06 20.61 -3.55
C GLU A 58 2.37 19.31 -3.98
N ASP A 59 3.17 18.37 -4.50
CA ASP A 59 2.72 17.03 -4.90
C ASP A 59 2.10 16.27 -3.70
N GLY A 60 0.80 15.99 -3.79
CA GLY A 60 -0.01 15.39 -2.73
C GLY A 60 -0.65 16.36 -1.73
N ASP A 61 -0.60 17.68 -1.95
CA ASP A 61 -1.33 18.66 -1.14
C ASP A 61 -2.80 18.74 -1.61
N PRO A 62 -3.78 18.21 -0.84
CA PRO A 62 -5.19 18.18 -1.27
C PRO A 62 -5.83 19.57 -1.39
N SER A 63 -5.17 20.64 -0.94
CA SER A 63 -5.63 22.01 -1.12
C SER A 63 -5.38 22.55 -2.53
N CYS A 64 -4.39 22.02 -3.25
CA CYS A 64 -3.97 22.55 -4.56
C CYS A 64 -3.81 21.47 -5.64
N ASP A 65 -3.57 20.23 -5.23
CA ASP A 65 -3.45 19.03 -6.04
C ASP A 65 -4.81 18.32 -6.09
N GLY A 66 -5.40 18.24 -7.28
CA GLY A 66 -6.77 17.78 -7.49
C GLY A 66 -6.97 16.29 -7.20
N ASP A 67 -5.90 15.49 -7.26
CA ASP A 67 -5.95 14.09 -6.82
C ASP A 67 -5.54 13.92 -5.34
N GLY A 68 -4.81 14.88 -4.77
CA GLY A 68 -4.32 14.84 -3.39
C GLY A 68 -3.35 13.69 -3.11
N VAL A 69 -2.74 13.08 -4.14
CA VAL A 69 -1.85 11.92 -4.02
C VAL A 69 -0.42 12.32 -4.36
N GLN A 70 0.53 11.97 -3.49
CA GLN A 70 1.95 12.17 -3.75
C GLN A 70 2.47 11.15 -4.77
N ASN A 71 2.24 11.39 -6.06
CA ASN A 71 2.54 10.45 -7.16
C ASN A 71 3.66 10.95 -8.09
N GLY A 72 4.31 12.07 -7.76
CA GLY A 72 5.34 12.69 -8.58
C GLY A 72 4.80 13.69 -9.60
N SER A 73 3.53 14.07 -9.51
CA SER A 73 2.86 15.04 -10.37
C SER A 73 1.70 15.70 -9.65
N CYS A 74 1.35 16.93 -10.04
CA CYS A 74 0.17 17.61 -9.51
C CYS A 74 -0.89 17.70 -10.61
N THR A 75 -2.15 17.45 -10.25
CA THR A 75 -3.33 17.64 -11.09
C THR A 75 -3.99 18.98 -10.76
N PHE A 76 -4.10 19.88 -11.73
CA PHE A 76 -4.77 21.18 -11.55
C PHE A 76 -6.10 21.23 -12.29
N ASP A 77 -7.21 21.35 -11.58
CA ASP A 77 -8.53 21.55 -12.19
C ASP A 77 -8.77 23.03 -12.48
N VAL A 78 -8.61 23.42 -13.74
CA VAL A 78 -8.66 24.83 -14.14
C VAL A 78 -9.93 25.14 -14.92
N SER A 79 -10.60 26.24 -14.57
CA SER A 79 -11.72 26.79 -15.32
C SER A 79 -11.60 28.31 -15.48
N ILE A 80 -12.19 28.82 -16.55
CA ILE A 80 -12.31 30.26 -16.82
C ILE A 80 -13.65 30.73 -16.24
N CYS A 81 -13.61 31.75 -15.39
CA CYS A 81 -14.80 32.41 -14.85
C CYS A 81 -14.92 33.81 -15.43
N THR A 82 -16.12 34.22 -15.81
CA THR A 82 -16.36 35.50 -16.47
C THR A 82 -17.36 36.33 -15.70
N LEU A 83 -17.23 37.65 -15.79
CA LEU A 83 -18.17 38.63 -15.23
C LEU A 83 -18.44 38.41 -13.73
N GLN A 84 -17.41 38.03 -12.98
CA GLN A 84 -17.51 37.77 -11.54
C GLN A 84 -17.36 39.10 -10.79
N THR A 85 -18.12 39.27 -9.72
CA THR A 85 -17.89 40.35 -8.77
C THR A 85 -16.88 39.83 -7.74
N ASP A 86 -15.62 40.24 -7.87
CA ASP A 86 -14.55 39.84 -6.94
C ASP A 86 -14.34 40.90 -5.85
N PRO A 87 -14.58 40.58 -4.56
CA PRO A 87 -14.26 41.46 -3.44
C PRO A 87 -12.78 41.85 -3.33
N GLN A 88 -11.85 41.09 -3.94
CA GLN A 88 -10.42 41.43 -3.97
C GLN A 88 -10.11 42.54 -4.97
N ILE A 89 -11.02 42.82 -5.91
CA ILE A 89 -10.86 43.84 -6.96
C ILE A 89 -12.10 44.75 -7.02
N PRO A 90 -12.41 45.46 -5.93
CA PRO A 90 -13.66 46.23 -5.81
C PRO A 90 -13.75 47.39 -6.82
N ALA A 91 -12.63 47.79 -7.42
CA ALA A 91 -12.57 48.82 -8.46
C ALA A 91 -13.07 48.34 -9.83
N CYS A 92 -13.18 47.02 -10.05
CA CYS A 92 -13.66 46.47 -11.30
C CYS A 92 -15.16 46.17 -11.22
N VAL A 93 -15.94 46.78 -12.12
CA VAL A 93 -17.37 46.51 -12.24
C VAL A 93 -17.61 45.67 -13.50
N PRO A 94 -18.12 44.43 -13.39
CA PRO A 94 -18.40 43.59 -14.53
C PRO A 94 -19.38 44.26 -15.51
N PRO A 95 -19.10 44.28 -16.82
CA PRO A 95 -20.05 44.75 -17.82
C PRO A 95 -21.21 43.78 -18.00
N ALA A 96 -22.27 44.21 -18.69
CA ALA A 96 -23.44 43.37 -18.95
C ALA A 96 -23.13 42.13 -19.82
N ALA A 97 -22.14 42.23 -20.71
CA ALA A 97 -21.68 41.12 -21.54
C ALA A 97 -20.24 41.33 -22.00
N LEU A 98 -19.53 40.22 -22.23
CA LEU A 98 -18.26 40.19 -22.94
C LEU A 98 -18.52 40.21 -24.46
N THR A 99 -17.66 40.89 -25.19
CA THR A 99 -17.63 40.89 -26.66
C THR A 99 -16.87 39.69 -27.21
N ALA A 100 -15.80 39.26 -26.53
CA ALA A 100 -15.01 38.09 -26.92
C ALA A 100 -14.12 37.58 -25.80
N ILE A 101 -13.78 36.29 -25.88
CA ILE A 101 -12.64 35.68 -25.19
C ILE A 101 -11.73 35.07 -26.25
N ARG A 102 -10.46 35.49 -26.29
CA ARG A 102 -9.47 35.10 -27.31
C ARG A 102 -8.18 34.62 -26.65
N ASN A 103 -7.28 34.06 -27.47
CA ASN A 103 -5.95 33.61 -27.05
C ASN A 103 -5.98 32.67 -25.84
N VAL A 104 -7.04 31.84 -25.76
CA VAL A 104 -7.25 30.86 -24.71
C VAL A 104 -6.27 29.71 -24.94
N SER A 105 -5.60 29.26 -23.88
CA SER A 105 -4.78 28.05 -23.94
C SER A 105 -5.57 26.88 -24.53
N GLU A 106 -4.96 26.14 -25.45
CA GLU A 106 -5.60 25.09 -26.27
C GLU A 106 -6.39 24.04 -25.47
N GLN A 107 -5.97 23.76 -24.24
CA GLN A 107 -6.56 22.76 -23.37
C GLN A 107 -7.84 23.24 -22.66
N LEU A 108 -8.13 24.55 -22.66
CA LEU A 108 -9.20 25.13 -21.85
C LEU A 108 -10.44 25.47 -22.69
N THR A 109 -11.61 25.21 -22.11
CA THR A 109 -12.90 25.56 -22.70
C THR A 109 -13.40 26.91 -22.18
N VAL A 110 -13.83 27.77 -23.10
CA VAL A 110 -14.49 29.04 -22.79
C VAL A 110 -15.91 28.77 -22.25
N PRO A 111 -16.42 29.56 -21.29
CA PRO A 111 -17.81 29.45 -20.84
C PRO A 111 -18.81 29.58 -22.00
N SER A 112 -19.91 28.82 -21.95
CA SER A 112 -20.94 28.82 -23.00
C SER A 112 -21.79 30.09 -23.03
N THR A 113 -21.74 30.90 -21.97
CA THR A 113 -22.47 32.17 -21.83
C THR A 113 -21.49 33.29 -21.55
N MET A 114 -21.57 34.37 -22.32
CA MET A 114 -20.76 35.59 -22.18
C MET A 114 -21.54 36.79 -21.63
N SER A 115 -22.81 36.60 -21.24
CA SER A 115 -23.73 37.67 -20.83
C SER A 115 -24.19 37.58 -19.37
N ARG A 116 -23.64 36.63 -18.61
CA ARG A 116 -23.92 36.43 -17.19
C ARG A 116 -22.68 35.90 -16.48
N ALA A 117 -22.57 36.21 -15.19
CA ALA A 117 -21.55 35.65 -14.33
C ALA A 117 -21.61 34.11 -14.35
N GLY A 118 -20.48 33.46 -14.64
CA GLY A 118 -20.38 32.00 -14.61
C GLY A 118 -18.98 31.49 -14.90
N CYS A 119 -18.74 30.21 -14.62
CA CYS A 119 -17.49 29.53 -14.92
C CYS A 119 -17.71 28.40 -15.93
N GLY A 120 -16.71 28.19 -16.79
CA GLY A 120 -16.65 27.07 -17.73
C GLY A 120 -16.37 25.74 -17.02
N ARG A 121 -16.31 24.66 -17.81
CA ARG A 121 -15.95 23.34 -17.33
C ARG A 121 -14.53 23.34 -16.79
N ALA A 122 -14.30 22.68 -15.65
CA ALA A 122 -12.96 22.43 -15.14
C ALA A 122 -12.22 21.44 -16.05
N THR A 123 -11.00 21.79 -16.42
CA THR A 123 -10.11 20.96 -17.23
C THR A 123 -8.93 20.51 -16.36
N PRO A 124 -8.69 19.20 -16.21
CA PRO A 124 -7.55 18.71 -15.46
C PRO A 124 -6.25 18.90 -16.26
N LEU A 125 -5.28 19.60 -15.68
CA LEU A 125 -3.95 19.81 -16.24
C LEU A 125 -2.90 19.12 -15.37
N ILE A 126 -2.21 18.14 -15.92
CA ILE A 126 -1.20 17.34 -15.20
C ILE A 126 0.19 17.97 -15.35
N ALA A 127 0.87 18.21 -14.23
CA ALA A 127 2.20 18.80 -14.20
C ALA A 127 3.22 17.86 -13.51
N PRO A 128 3.95 17.00 -14.28
CA PRO A 128 4.89 16.06 -13.71
C PRO A 128 6.17 16.72 -13.20
N LEU A 129 6.66 16.28 -12.04
CA LEU A 129 7.97 16.64 -11.52
C LEU A 129 9.10 16.16 -12.46
N ARG A 130 10.24 16.82 -12.40
CA ARG A 130 11.41 16.52 -13.24
C ARG A 130 12.46 15.74 -12.44
N GLY A 131 13.36 15.06 -13.15
CA GLY A 131 14.38 14.16 -12.59
C GLY A 131 15.27 14.77 -11.49
N PHE A 132 16.05 13.90 -10.85
CA PHE A 132 16.67 14.16 -9.55
C PHE A 132 17.84 15.17 -9.56
N ARG A 133 18.09 15.84 -8.41
CA ARG A 133 19.32 16.58 -8.08
C ARG A 133 19.91 16.06 -6.79
N ARG A 134 21.22 15.84 -6.77
CA ARG A 134 21.96 15.66 -5.53
C ARG A 134 21.89 16.95 -4.70
N LYS A 135 21.42 16.85 -3.46
CA LYS A 135 21.40 17.92 -2.47
C LYS A 135 22.02 17.38 -1.19
N ARG A 136 23.02 18.09 -0.64
CA ARG A 136 23.51 17.82 0.72
C ARG A 136 22.57 18.51 1.69
N ILE A 137 22.02 17.77 2.64
CA ILE A 137 21.15 18.34 3.67
C ILE A 137 21.91 18.27 4.99
N ALA A 138 22.20 19.44 5.55
CA ALA A 138 22.73 19.53 6.91
C ALA A 138 21.58 19.20 7.88
N VAL A 139 21.62 18.00 8.45
CA VAL A 139 20.72 17.59 9.52
C VAL A 139 21.53 17.60 10.81
N ALA A 140 21.08 18.33 11.83
CA ALA A 140 21.82 18.54 13.09
C ALA A 140 22.11 17.25 13.89
N VAL A 141 21.60 16.11 13.44
CA VAL A 141 21.69 14.79 14.10
C VAL A 141 22.81 13.92 13.52
N PHE A 142 23.37 14.25 12.35
CA PHE A 142 24.46 13.48 11.72
C PHE A 142 25.77 14.28 11.64
N SER A 143 26.90 13.62 11.93
CA SER A 143 28.24 14.20 11.81
C SER A 143 28.68 14.45 10.36
N GLU A 144 28.06 13.77 9.39
CA GLU A 144 28.17 14.05 7.95
C GLU A 144 26.77 14.27 7.33
N PRO A 145 26.59 15.32 6.49
CA PRO A 145 25.29 15.61 5.91
C PRO A 145 24.91 14.56 4.85
N PRO A 146 23.76 13.87 4.99
CA PRO A 146 23.32 12.90 3.99
C PRO A 146 23.18 13.54 2.60
N ILE A 147 23.52 12.76 1.57
CA ILE A 147 23.26 13.11 0.16
C ILE A 147 21.85 12.62 -0.16
N VAL A 148 20.94 13.55 -0.45
CA VAL A 148 19.55 13.27 -0.82
C VAL A 148 19.33 13.62 -2.30
N PHE A 149 18.44 12.91 -2.99
CA PHE A 149 18.21 13.04 -4.43
C PHE A 149 16.89 13.75 -4.75
N ALA A 150 16.86 15.09 -4.67
CA ALA A 150 15.67 15.94 -4.82
C ALA A 150 15.05 15.86 -6.21
N ARG A 151 13.77 15.46 -6.33
CA ARG A 151 12.99 15.76 -7.54
C ARG A 151 13.01 17.26 -7.82
N ARG A 152 13.06 17.63 -9.09
CA ARG A 152 13.00 19.04 -9.52
C ARG A 152 11.55 19.44 -9.73
N PRO A 153 11.18 20.71 -9.47
CA PRO A 153 9.88 21.24 -9.86
C PRO A 153 9.57 20.99 -11.33
N SER A 154 8.29 20.85 -11.66
CA SER A 154 7.79 20.63 -13.01
C SER A 154 8.22 21.74 -13.99
N ARG A 155 7.97 21.53 -15.28
CA ARG A 155 7.92 22.66 -16.23
C ARG A 155 6.74 23.55 -15.86
N ARG A 156 6.89 24.86 -16.09
CA ARG A 156 5.81 25.84 -15.88
C ARG A 156 4.69 25.60 -16.89
N VAL A 157 3.49 25.30 -16.42
CA VAL A 157 2.28 25.32 -17.24
C VAL A 157 1.85 26.78 -17.33
N ARG A 158 1.83 27.33 -18.53
CA ARG A 158 1.53 28.75 -18.77
C ARG A 158 0.16 28.85 -19.40
N LEU A 159 -0.75 29.51 -18.70
CA LEU A 159 -2.10 29.76 -19.16
C LEU A 159 -2.26 31.20 -19.59
N ARG A 160 -3.01 31.40 -20.66
CA ARG A 160 -3.33 32.72 -21.20
C ARG A 160 -4.78 32.75 -21.66
N MET A 161 -5.41 33.90 -21.48
CA MET A 161 -6.62 34.28 -22.18
C MET A 161 -6.67 35.80 -22.34
N THR A 162 -7.59 36.30 -23.16
CA THR A 162 -7.83 37.71 -23.36
C THR A 162 -9.34 37.94 -23.38
N ALA A 163 -9.86 38.64 -22.38
CA ALA A 163 -11.27 38.97 -22.27
C ALA A 163 -11.50 40.41 -22.72
N MET A 164 -12.59 40.64 -23.46
CA MET A 164 -12.89 41.92 -24.07
C MET A 164 -14.34 42.29 -23.82
N ALA A 165 -14.58 43.56 -23.52
CA ALA A 165 -15.90 44.17 -23.48
C ALA A 165 -15.83 45.60 -24.03
N ALA A 166 -16.96 46.30 -24.12
CA ALA A 166 -16.99 47.67 -24.62
C ALA A 166 -16.07 48.58 -23.79
N GLY A 167 -15.00 49.09 -24.41
CA GLY A 167 -14.03 49.97 -23.75
C GLY A 167 -13.09 49.28 -22.74
N MET A 168 -13.14 47.95 -22.60
CA MET A 168 -12.34 47.20 -21.63
C MET A 168 -11.62 46.03 -22.31
N HIS A 169 -10.35 45.85 -21.97
CA HIS A 169 -9.52 44.78 -22.52
C HIS A 169 -8.59 44.24 -21.45
N ASP A 170 -8.72 42.95 -21.16
CA ASP A 170 -7.93 42.30 -20.12
C ASP A 170 -7.14 41.10 -20.67
N VAL A 171 -5.83 41.11 -20.40
CA VAL A 171 -4.90 40.04 -20.77
C VAL A 171 -4.53 39.26 -19.52
N ASN A 172 -5.13 38.09 -19.41
CA ASN A 172 -4.96 37.20 -18.28
C ASN A 172 -3.81 36.22 -18.51
N ARG A 173 -2.95 36.08 -17.49
CA ARG A 173 -1.87 35.09 -17.46
C ARG A 173 -1.83 34.39 -16.11
N LEU A 174 -1.63 33.08 -16.13
CA LEU A 174 -1.43 32.28 -14.92
C LEU A 174 -0.30 31.27 -15.17
N VAL A 175 0.56 31.08 -14.17
CA VAL A 175 1.63 30.10 -14.21
C VAL A 175 1.41 29.08 -13.11
N LEU A 176 1.24 27.82 -13.50
CA LEU A 176 1.14 26.69 -12.56
C LEU A 176 2.45 25.91 -12.56
N ARG A 177 2.84 25.41 -11.39
CA ARG A 177 4.01 24.55 -11.25
C ARG A 177 3.80 23.57 -10.09
N CYS A 178 4.02 22.29 -10.37
CA CYS A 178 4.16 21.30 -9.32
C CYS A 178 5.57 21.40 -8.73
N VAL A 179 5.65 21.46 -7.41
CA VAL A 179 6.91 21.42 -6.65
C VAL A 179 6.92 20.15 -5.82
N PRO A 180 8.11 19.57 -5.55
CA PRO A 180 8.21 18.47 -4.62
C PRO A 180 7.63 18.89 -3.27
N SER A 181 6.90 17.99 -2.62
CA SER A 181 6.34 18.28 -1.30
C SER A 181 7.42 18.63 -0.28
N SER A 182 7.14 19.63 0.54
CA SER A 182 7.98 20.04 1.67
C SER A 182 7.80 19.13 2.88
N VAL A 183 6.66 18.45 2.95
CA VAL A 183 6.31 17.44 3.95
C VAL A 183 6.12 16.12 3.22
N CYS A 184 6.93 15.12 3.53
CA CYS A 184 6.53 13.76 3.20
C CYS A 184 5.38 13.40 4.12
N THR A 185 4.15 13.72 3.74
CA THR A 185 3.09 12.75 3.95
C THR A 185 3.47 11.58 3.06
N GLN A 186 4.33 10.70 3.58
CA GLN A 186 4.45 9.37 3.00
C GLN A 186 3.01 8.87 2.85
N PRO A 187 2.60 8.33 1.70
CA PRO A 187 1.22 7.89 1.49
C PRO A 187 0.78 6.76 2.41
N ASN A 188 1.59 6.31 3.36
CA ASN A 188 1.28 5.10 4.09
C ASN A 188 0.51 5.43 5.36
N CYS A 189 1.08 6.23 6.26
CA CYS A 189 0.55 6.32 7.62
C CYS A 189 0.46 7.76 8.13
N PRO A 190 -0.75 8.24 8.50
CA PRO A 190 -0.91 9.56 9.09
C PRO A 190 -0.19 9.64 10.44
N PRO A 191 0.09 10.86 10.94
CA PRO A 191 0.65 11.04 12.27
C PRO A 191 -0.21 10.32 13.33
N SER A 192 0.46 9.74 14.33
CA SER A 192 -0.23 9.12 15.47
C SER A 192 -1.06 10.15 16.23
N SER A 193 -2.23 9.73 16.70
CA SER A 193 -3.10 10.51 17.60
C SER A 193 -2.42 10.83 18.94
N ARG A 194 -1.35 10.12 19.29
CA ARG A 194 -0.52 10.36 20.50
C ARG A 194 0.57 11.41 20.31
N GLY A 195 0.72 11.97 19.11
CA GLY A 195 1.64 13.06 18.80
C GLY A 195 2.85 12.64 17.96
N PRO A 196 3.73 13.60 17.61
CA PRO A 196 4.80 13.40 16.61
C PRO A 196 5.95 12.50 17.08
N THR A 197 6.05 12.23 18.38
CA THR A 197 7.07 11.34 18.96
C THR A 197 6.56 9.91 19.15
N ALA A 198 5.27 9.66 18.87
CA ALA A 198 4.70 8.33 18.90
C ALA A 198 4.93 7.62 17.54
N PRO A 199 5.09 6.29 17.56
CA PRO A 199 5.28 5.53 16.33
C PRO A 199 3.99 5.60 15.48
N ASN A 200 4.16 5.74 14.17
CA ASN A 200 3.06 5.77 13.20
C ASN A 200 3.17 4.69 12.13
N GLU A 201 4.32 4.00 12.02
CA GLU A 201 4.54 2.96 11.03
C GLU A 201 5.33 1.77 11.61
N LEU A 202 4.91 0.58 11.24
CA LEU A 202 5.61 -0.70 11.40
C LEU A 202 5.88 -1.27 10.02
N VAL A 203 7.13 -1.57 9.73
CA VAL A 203 7.52 -2.33 8.53
C VAL A 203 7.91 -3.74 8.96
N LEU A 204 7.21 -4.71 8.40
CA LEU A 204 7.49 -6.14 8.54
C LEU A 204 8.23 -6.60 7.29
N ASP A 205 9.56 -6.62 7.35
CA ASP A 205 10.40 -7.13 6.28
C ASP A 205 10.43 -8.66 6.35
N ILE A 206 9.46 -9.31 5.70
CA ILE A 206 9.39 -10.77 5.62
C ILE A 206 10.53 -11.26 4.73
N ALA A 207 11.34 -12.16 5.29
CA ALA A 207 12.44 -12.81 4.58
C ALA A 207 11.94 -14.08 3.88
N ALA A 208 12.55 -14.41 2.74
CA ALA A 208 12.32 -15.70 2.11
C ALA A 208 12.98 -16.84 2.89
N SER A 209 14.24 -16.67 3.29
CA SER A 209 15.00 -17.69 4.00
C SER A 209 14.33 -18.04 5.33
N GLY A 210 14.09 -19.33 5.56
CA GLY A 210 13.41 -19.84 6.76
C GLY A 210 11.91 -19.64 6.77
N SER A 211 11.32 -19.10 5.68
CA SER A 211 9.87 -19.13 5.50
C SER A 211 9.42 -20.55 5.19
N ASP A 212 8.18 -20.84 5.52
CA ASP A 212 7.57 -22.13 5.27
C ASP A 212 6.08 -21.95 5.03
N LEU A 213 5.55 -22.58 3.99
CA LEU A 213 4.13 -22.64 3.70
C LEU A 213 3.76 -24.07 3.35
N ASP A 214 2.86 -24.62 4.17
CA ASP A 214 2.22 -25.89 3.92
C ASP A 214 0.80 -25.70 3.46
N LEU A 215 0.43 -26.45 2.43
CA LEU A 215 -0.89 -26.45 1.84
C LEU A 215 -1.41 -27.87 1.65
N GLY A 216 -2.60 -28.10 2.18
CA GLY A 216 -3.42 -29.28 1.96
C GLY A 216 -2.94 -30.53 2.69
N SER A 217 -3.66 -31.62 2.46
CA SER A 217 -3.54 -32.87 3.22
C SER A 217 -2.65 -33.92 2.54
N THR A 218 -1.97 -33.65 1.43
CA THR A 218 -1.13 -34.67 0.78
C THR A 218 0.34 -34.61 1.20
N GLY A 219 0.82 -33.55 1.85
CA GLY A 219 2.26 -33.35 2.07
C GLY A 219 3.07 -33.01 0.81
N LEU A 220 2.46 -33.05 -0.38
CA LEU A 220 3.15 -32.62 -1.61
C LEU A 220 3.27 -31.09 -1.68
N GLY A 221 2.28 -30.38 -1.18
CA GLY A 221 2.25 -28.92 -1.09
C GLY A 221 2.89 -28.35 0.18
N HIS A 222 3.76 -29.11 0.84
CA HIS A 222 4.45 -28.71 2.07
C HIS A 222 5.84 -28.16 1.79
N ASP A 223 6.39 -27.46 2.77
CA ASP A 223 7.75 -26.91 2.75
C ASP A 223 7.97 -25.90 1.60
N LEU A 224 6.94 -25.12 1.26
CA LEU A 224 6.99 -24.15 0.16
C LEU A 224 7.54 -22.81 0.64
N LEU A 225 8.55 -22.30 -0.07
CA LEU A 225 9.09 -20.96 0.18
C LEU A 225 8.04 -19.85 -0.05
N VAL A 226 8.04 -18.83 0.81
CA VAL A 226 7.30 -17.58 0.62
C VAL A 226 8.27 -16.49 0.15
N PRO A 227 7.92 -15.68 -0.87
CA PRO A 227 8.82 -14.62 -1.32
C PRO A 227 9.09 -13.57 -0.24
N PRO A 228 10.23 -12.85 -0.36
CA PRO A 228 10.43 -11.64 0.44
C PRO A 228 9.29 -10.67 0.19
N THR A 229 8.63 -10.23 1.26
CA THR A 229 7.42 -9.43 1.16
C THR A 229 7.41 -8.38 2.27
N PRO A 230 7.90 -7.15 2.03
CA PRO A 230 7.73 -6.09 3.00
C PRO A 230 6.24 -5.75 3.14
N VAL A 231 5.77 -5.65 4.39
CA VAL A 231 4.42 -5.16 4.71
C VAL A 231 4.55 -3.92 5.56
N HIS A 232 4.03 -2.81 5.06
CA HIS A 232 3.95 -1.54 5.78
C HIS A 232 2.59 -1.42 6.45
N ALA A 233 2.60 -1.27 7.76
CA ALA A 233 1.40 -1.12 8.58
C ALA A 233 1.43 0.18 9.36
N CYS A 234 0.29 0.86 9.42
CA CYS A 234 0.11 2.09 10.17
C CYS A 234 -0.30 1.81 11.59
N LEU A 235 0.29 2.58 12.48
CA LEU A 235 0.13 2.45 13.92
C LEU A 235 -0.58 3.65 14.49
N ASP A 236 -1.45 3.41 15.46
CA ASP A 236 -2.06 4.46 16.28
C ASP A 236 -2.32 3.98 17.71
N GLY A 237 -2.71 4.89 18.61
CA GLY A 237 -3.14 4.58 19.98
C GLY A 237 -2.01 4.31 20.98
N CYS A 238 -0.82 3.93 20.51
CA CYS A 238 0.39 3.73 21.32
C CYS A 238 1.32 4.93 21.36
N ASP A 239 2.23 4.94 22.33
CA ASP A 239 3.21 6.00 22.53
C ASP A 239 4.57 5.45 23.00
N ALA A 240 5.53 6.35 23.10
CA ALA A 240 6.91 6.00 23.39
C ALA A 240 7.19 5.59 24.85
N ALA A 241 6.25 5.75 25.80
CA ALA A 241 6.56 5.68 27.23
C ALA A 241 5.52 5.04 28.15
N THR A 242 4.24 5.09 27.81
CA THR A 242 3.12 4.66 28.67
C THR A 242 2.22 3.62 28.03
N THR A 243 2.00 3.68 26.72
CA THR A 243 1.08 2.78 26.02
C THR A 243 1.81 2.02 24.90
N PRO A 244 2.27 0.78 25.12
CA PRO A 244 3.09 0.08 24.12
C PRO A 244 2.28 -0.64 23.03
N SER A 245 0.97 -0.86 23.23
CA SER A 245 0.12 -1.58 22.28
C SER A 245 -0.51 -0.62 21.29
N CYS A 246 -0.18 -0.79 20.00
CA CYS A 246 -0.67 0.02 18.89
C CYS A 246 -1.82 -0.70 18.17
N ASP A 247 -2.83 0.06 17.77
CA ASP A 247 -3.76 -0.37 16.73
C ASP A 247 -3.02 -0.37 15.40
N MET A 248 -3.14 -1.46 14.64
CA MET A 248 -2.44 -1.67 13.38
C MET A 248 -3.41 -1.79 12.21
N ARG A 249 -3.11 -1.08 11.11
CA ARG A 249 -3.82 -1.23 9.83
C ARG A 249 -2.85 -1.30 8.64
N VAL A 250 -3.16 -2.12 7.64
CA VAL A 250 -2.39 -2.21 6.38
C VAL A 250 -3.21 -1.57 5.27
N VAL A 251 -2.66 -0.55 4.60
CA VAL A 251 -3.32 0.11 3.45
C VAL A 251 -2.74 -0.49 2.17
N THR A 252 -3.61 -0.93 1.26
CA THR A 252 -3.23 -1.68 0.05
C THR A 252 -3.91 -1.11 -1.19
N GLY A 253 -3.49 -1.58 -2.37
CA GLY A 253 -4.02 -1.16 -3.65
C GLY A 253 -3.03 -0.33 -4.47
N GLU A 254 -3.46 0.07 -5.66
CA GLU A 254 -2.67 0.89 -6.56
C GLU A 254 -2.32 2.25 -5.92
N GLY A 255 -1.08 2.71 -6.09
CA GLY A 255 -0.59 3.96 -5.49
C GLY A 255 -0.20 3.87 -4.01
N THR A 256 -0.46 2.74 -3.34
CA THR A 256 0.00 2.48 -1.97
C THR A 256 1.38 1.81 -1.95
N VAL A 257 2.11 1.90 -0.84
CA VAL A 257 3.41 1.20 -0.70
C VAL A 257 3.28 -0.32 -0.77
N ASN A 258 2.19 -0.88 -0.24
CA ASN A 258 1.97 -2.33 -0.24
C ASN A 258 1.54 -2.82 -1.63
N GLY A 259 1.13 -1.91 -2.52
CA GLY A 259 0.67 -2.21 -3.87
C GLY A 259 -0.57 -3.09 -3.89
N THR A 260 -0.83 -3.72 -5.03
CA THR A 260 -1.99 -4.59 -5.25
C THR A 260 -1.74 -6.07 -4.87
N THR A 261 -0.48 -6.46 -4.64
CA THR A 261 -0.10 -7.86 -4.39
C THR A 261 0.70 -8.04 -3.10
N PHE A 262 0.44 -9.16 -2.42
CA PHE A 262 1.26 -9.68 -1.33
C PHE A 262 2.41 -10.50 -1.93
N GLY A 263 3.52 -9.82 -2.19
CA GLY A 263 4.70 -10.42 -2.83
C GLY A 263 4.60 -10.55 -4.35
N PRO A 264 5.69 -10.96 -5.03
CA PRO A 264 5.71 -11.29 -6.45
C PRO A 264 5.01 -12.62 -6.76
N PRO A 265 4.70 -12.91 -8.04
CA PRO A 265 4.21 -14.22 -8.45
C PRO A 265 5.14 -15.35 -8.00
N ARG A 266 4.55 -16.44 -7.49
CA ARG A 266 5.29 -17.58 -6.94
C ARG A 266 5.23 -18.79 -7.88
N PRO A 267 6.37 -19.23 -8.44
CA PRO A 267 6.44 -20.45 -9.23
C PRO A 267 6.47 -21.66 -8.32
N LEU A 268 5.64 -22.66 -8.61
CA LEU A 268 5.57 -23.94 -7.90
C LEU A 268 5.54 -25.10 -8.89
N LEU A 269 6.30 -26.17 -8.61
CA LEU A 269 6.16 -27.47 -9.28
C LEU A 269 5.91 -28.53 -8.21
N VAL A 270 4.65 -28.91 -8.03
CA VAL A 270 4.23 -29.84 -6.96
C VAL A 270 3.58 -31.07 -7.57
N GLY A 271 4.10 -32.27 -7.30
CA GLY A 271 3.54 -33.50 -7.86
C GLY A 271 3.51 -33.53 -9.40
N GLY A 272 4.43 -32.83 -10.06
CA GLY A 272 4.45 -32.66 -11.52
C GLY A 272 3.49 -31.58 -12.06
N LEU A 273 2.79 -30.85 -11.19
CA LEU A 273 1.87 -29.78 -11.55
C LEU A 273 2.56 -28.41 -11.49
N PRO A 274 2.86 -27.77 -12.63
CA PRO A 274 3.42 -26.42 -12.69
C PRO A 274 2.32 -25.36 -12.44
N LEU A 275 2.49 -24.57 -11.38
CA LEU A 275 1.57 -23.51 -10.98
C LEU A 275 2.31 -22.18 -10.79
N CYS A 276 1.76 -21.11 -11.36
CA CYS A 276 2.08 -19.76 -10.91
C CYS A 276 0.99 -19.28 -9.96
N LEU A 277 1.37 -18.89 -8.75
CA LEU A 277 0.43 -18.31 -7.79
C LEU A 277 0.63 -16.81 -7.66
N VAL A 278 -0.46 -16.05 -7.68
CA VAL A 278 -0.45 -14.60 -7.43
C VAL A 278 -1.33 -14.31 -6.22
N SER A 279 -0.74 -13.79 -5.15
CA SER A 279 -1.45 -13.40 -3.94
C SER A 279 -1.83 -11.92 -4.03
N LEU A 280 -3.11 -11.64 -4.18
CA LEU A 280 -3.68 -10.29 -4.21
C LEU A 280 -4.19 -9.90 -2.83
N TRP A 281 -4.11 -8.62 -2.49
CA TRP A 281 -4.85 -8.09 -1.34
C TRP A 281 -6.35 -8.16 -1.64
N ALA A 282 -7.14 -8.69 -0.70
CA ALA A 282 -8.59 -8.76 -0.89
C ALA A 282 -9.30 -7.46 -0.48
N GLU A 283 -8.67 -6.65 0.38
CA GLU A 283 -9.26 -5.44 0.94
C GLU A 283 -8.31 -4.24 0.80
N PRO A 284 -8.81 -3.04 0.48
CA PRO A 284 -7.99 -1.82 0.37
C PRO A 284 -7.44 -1.37 1.72
N VAL A 285 -8.08 -1.76 2.83
CA VAL A 285 -7.61 -1.51 4.19
C VAL A 285 -7.85 -2.76 5.03
N VAL A 286 -6.77 -3.34 5.56
CA VAL A 286 -6.82 -4.43 6.53
C VAL A 286 -6.70 -3.83 7.92
N GLY A 287 -7.78 -3.86 8.69
CA GLY A 287 -7.83 -3.32 10.05
C GLY A 287 -7.83 -4.40 11.14
N GLY A 288 -7.92 -3.97 12.40
CA GLY A 288 -8.07 -4.86 13.56
C GLY A 288 -6.81 -5.61 13.95
N GLY A 289 -5.65 -5.24 13.39
CA GLY A 289 -4.37 -5.76 13.84
C GLY A 289 -3.92 -5.07 15.13
N ILE A 290 -3.09 -5.75 15.91
CA ILE A 290 -2.46 -5.23 17.11
C ILE A 290 -0.95 -5.43 16.97
N ALA A 291 -0.19 -4.41 17.38
CA ALA A 291 1.26 -4.49 17.36
C ALA A 291 1.82 -3.86 18.65
N ASN A 292 2.62 -4.60 19.41
CA ASN A 292 3.17 -4.17 20.69
C ASN A 292 4.65 -3.80 20.57
N VAL A 293 4.98 -2.51 20.70
CA VAL A 293 6.35 -2.01 20.53
C VAL A 293 7.29 -2.41 21.67
N ALA A 294 6.77 -2.79 22.84
CA ALA A 294 7.58 -3.21 23.97
C ALA A 294 8.04 -4.67 23.86
N THR A 295 7.19 -5.55 23.34
CA THR A 295 7.51 -6.98 23.20
C THR A 295 7.90 -7.37 21.77
N GLY A 296 7.54 -6.54 20.78
CA GLY A 296 7.63 -6.88 19.37
C GLY A 296 6.47 -7.76 18.87
N ALA A 297 5.47 -8.05 19.73
CA ALA A 297 4.37 -8.93 19.38
C ALA A 297 3.47 -8.30 18.30
N VAL A 298 3.01 -9.10 17.35
CA VAL A 298 2.12 -8.68 16.26
C VAL A 298 1.04 -9.72 16.07
N ASP A 299 -0.20 -9.26 15.91
CA ASP A 299 -1.39 -10.07 15.58
C ASP A 299 -2.17 -9.38 14.47
N VAL A 300 -2.40 -10.06 13.34
CA VAL A 300 -3.17 -9.52 12.21
C VAL A 300 -3.75 -10.62 11.34
N THR A 301 -4.98 -10.45 10.87
CA THR A 301 -5.54 -11.33 9.84
C THR A 301 -5.41 -10.65 8.48
N LEU A 302 -4.64 -11.23 7.56
CA LEU A 302 -4.51 -10.74 6.20
C LEU A 302 -5.54 -11.42 5.29
N PRO A 303 -6.55 -10.68 4.78
CA PRO A 303 -7.44 -11.20 3.75
C PRO A 303 -6.75 -11.13 2.40
N LEU A 304 -6.52 -12.29 1.79
CA LEU A 304 -5.85 -12.46 0.52
C LEU A 304 -6.77 -13.16 -0.48
N ARG A 305 -6.58 -12.83 -1.76
CA ARG A 305 -7.16 -13.55 -2.90
C ARG A 305 -6.01 -14.17 -3.69
N VAL A 306 -5.88 -15.49 -3.62
CA VAL A 306 -4.83 -16.23 -4.31
C VAL A 306 -5.35 -16.73 -5.64
N GLN A 307 -4.73 -16.29 -6.72
CA GLN A 307 -5.01 -16.74 -8.08
C GLN A 307 -4.01 -17.82 -8.49
N ALA A 308 -4.50 -18.93 -9.03
CA ALA A 308 -3.68 -20.01 -9.55
C ALA A 308 -3.74 -20.02 -11.09
N TYR A 309 -2.58 -20.13 -11.71
CA TYR A 309 -2.41 -20.24 -13.16
C TYR A 309 -1.70 -21.55 -13.47
N LEU A 310 -2.25 -22.35 -14.38
CA LEU A 310 -1.54 -23.50 -14.94
C LEU A 310 -0.48 -23.00 -15.90
N ALA A 311 0.72 -23.56 -15.79
CA ALA A 311 1.86 -23.13 -16.60
C ALA A 311 2.55 -24.31 -17.30
N SER A 312 3.63 -24.03 -18.02
CA SER A 312 4.54 -25.05 -18.54
C SER A 312 5.70 -25.26 -17.55
N PRO A 313 6.27 -26.48 -17.42
CA PRO A 313 7.48 -26.70 -16.62
C PRO A 313 8.67 -25.81 -17.04
N ASP A 314 8.75 -25.43 -18.32
CA ASP A 314 9.82 -24.57 -18.86
C ASP A 314 9.64 -23.07 -18.55
N GLY A 315 8.49 -22.69 -17.99
CA GLY A 315 8.13 -21.30 -17.75
C GLY A 315 6.93 -21.20 -16.81
N ILE A 316 7.18 -21.47 -15.52
CA ILE A 316 6.12 -21.57 -14.52
C ILE A 316 5.47 -20.20 -14.25
N CYS A 317 6.27 -19.17 -13.96
CA CYS A 317 5.84 -17.77 -13.82
C CYS A 317 6.59 -16.82 -14.76
N PRO A 318 6.07 -15.65 -15.12
CA PRO A 318 6.89 -14.64 -15.77
C PRO A 318 8.12 -14.26 -14.94
N ARG A 319 9.27 -14.06 -15.59
CA ARG A 319 10.56 -13.80 -14.91
C ARG A 319 10.96 -12.35 -15.04
N CYS A 320 11.78 -11.87 -14.10
CA CYS A 320 12.50 -10.61 -14.25
C CYS A 320 13.97 -10.90 -14.60
N VAL A 321 14.32 -10.80 -15.89
CA VAL A 321 15.66 -11.11 -16.41
C VAL A 321 16.28 -9.85 -17.00
N GLY A 322 17.46 -9.47 -16.52
CA GLY A 322 18.14 -8.26 -16.99
C GLY A 322 17.30 -6.98 -16.82
N ARG A 323 16.49 -6.91 -15.75
CA ARG A 323 15.53 -5.83 -15.47
C ARG A 323 14.40 -5.69 -16.49
N ARG A 324 14.13 -6.76 -17.24
CA ARG A 324 12.95 -6.84 -18.10
C ARG A 324 12.12 -8.08 -17.80
N CYS A 325 10.81 -7.91 -17.89
CA CYS A 325 9.89 -9.04 -17.82
C CYS A 325 10.11 -9.95 -19.02
N GLN A 326 10.15 -11.25 -18.75
CA GLN A 326 10.16 -12.31 -19.75
C GLN A 326 8.88 -13.12 -19.56
N GLY A 327 7.96 -12.98 -20.50
CA GLY A 327 6.60 -13.50 -20.46
C GLY A 327 5.63 -12.64 -19.65
N GLY A 328 4.39 -13.11 -19.54
CA GLY A 328 3.33 -12.44 -18.77
C GLY A 328 2.71 -11.23 -19.46
N ALA A 329 1.81 -10.53 -18.75
CA ALA A 329 1.05 -9.42 -19.30
C ALA A 329 1.92 -8.18 -19.58
N ASN A 330 3.11 -8.11 -18.99
CA ASN A 330 4.05 -6.99 -19.13
C ASN A 330 5.36 -7.42 -19.82
N ASP A 331 5.31 -8.39 -20.73
CA ASP A 331 6.49 -8.91 -21.43
C ASP A 331 7.33 -7.79 -22.07
N GLY A 332 8.65 -7.84 -21.89
CA GLY A 332 9.61 -6.81 -22.30
C GLY A 332 9.58 -5.51 -21.48
N GLY A 333 8.60 -5.34 -20.58
CA GLY A 333 8.48 -4.20 -19.66
C GLY A 333 9.58 -4.17 -18.61
N ALA A 334 9.75 -3.04 -17.92
CA ALA A 334 10.75 -2.89 -16.87
C ALA A 334 10.34 -3.62 -15.58
N CYS A 335 11.32 -4.22 -14.89
CA CYS A 335 11.10 -4.89 -13.61
C CYS A 335 12.32 -4.78 -12.68
N GLU A 336 12.08 -4.99 -11.39
CA GLU A 336 13.11 -5.23 -10.37
C GLU A 336 12.94 -6.63 -9.79
N VAL A 337 14.04 -7.24 -9.35
CA VAL A 337 13.98 -8.59 -8.77
C VAL A 337 13.45 -8.48 -7.34
N ASP A 338 12.18 -8.85 -7.16
CA ASP A 338 11.50 -8.85 -5.85
C ASP A 338 11.78 -10.14 -5.06
N GLY A 339 12.13 -11.22 -5.76
CA GLY A 339 12.41 -12.52 -5.14
C GLY A 339 13.17 -13.46 -6.07
N THR A 340 13.80 -14.46 -5.48
CA THR A 340 14.51 -15.53 -6.19
C THR A 340 14.04 -16.87 -5.64
N PHE A 341 13.64 -17.80 -6.53
CA PHE A 341 13.05 -19.08 -6.17
C PHE A 341 13.78 -20.26 -6.82
N PHE A 342 13.50 -21.44 -6.26
CA PHE A 342 13.88 -22.74 -6.83
C PHE A 342 12.56 -23.52 -6.97
N PRO A 343 11.96 -23.59 -8.18
CA PRO A 343 10.60 -24.10 -8.34
C PRO A 343 10.42 -25.60 -8.06
N GLY A 344 11.52 -26.34 -7.78
CA GLY A 344 11.54 -27.75 -7.40
C GLY A 344 12.96 -28.23 -7.05
N ALA A 345 13.08 -29.50 -6.64
CA ALA A 345 14.33 -30.12 -6.19
C ALA A 345 15.42 -30.25 -7.28
N VAL A 346 15.02 -30.15 -8.55
CA VAL A 346 15.92 -30.24 -9.69
C VAL A 346 15.77 -28.96 -10.48
N LEU A 347 16.78 -28.09 -10.40
CA LEU A 347 17.38 -27.28 -11.48
C LEU A 347 18.26 -26.21 -10.83
N GLU A 348 19.54 -26.18 -11.21
CA GLU A 348 20.56 -25.23 -10.76
C GLU A 348 20.28 -23.76 -11.20
N GLU A 349 19.10 -23.47 -11.74
CA GLU A 349 18.72 -22.16 -12.23
C GLU A 349 17.79 -21.43 -11.27
N SER A 350 18.30 -20.34 -10.71
CA SER A 350 17.51 -19.44 -9.88
C SER A 350 16.40 -18.74 -10.67
N TYR A 351 15.20 -18.68 -10.08
CA TYR A 351 14.01 -18.13 -10.69
C TYR A 351 13.73 -16.73 -10.15
N GLN A 352 14.18 -15.70 -10.85
CA GLN A 352 13.97 -14.30 -10.48
C GLN A 352 12.57 -13.84 -10.88
N VAL A 353 11.80 -13.36 -9.91
CA VAL A 353 10.40 -12.91 -10.10
C VAL A 353 10.23 -11.44 -9.74
N SER A 354 9.17 -10.84 -10.27
CA SER A 354 8.78 -9.48 -9.95
C SER A 354 7.27 -9.30 -9.90
N LYS A 355 6.78 -8.44 -9.02
CA LYS A 355 5.41 -7.93 -9.02
C LYS A 355 5.05 -7.23 -10.33
N ALA A 356 6.06 -6.68 -11.03
CA ALA A 356 5.89 -6.03 -12.32
C ALA A 356 5.68 -7.00 -13.49
N CYS A 357 5.86 -8.31 -13.28
CA CYS A 357 5.72 -9.33 -14.32
C CYS A 357 4.57 -10.30 -13.98
N PRO A 358 3.29 -9.85 -14.03
CA PRO A 358 2.15 -10.72 -13.74
C PRO A 358 1.87 -11.70 -14.91
N PRO A 359 1.26 -12.87 -14.66
CA PRO A 359 0.75 -13.76 -15.71
C PRO A 359 -0.21 -13.04 -16.68
N ALA A 360 -0.27 -13.48 -17.94
CA ALA A 360 -1.14 -12.88 -18.97
C ALA A 360 -2.51 -13.57 -19.06
N ASP A 361 -2.54 -14.88 -18.81
CA ASP A 361 -3.75 -15.69 -18.95
C ASP A 361 -4.77 -15.38 -17.85
N SER A 362 -5.95 -15.99 -17.95
CA SER A 362 -6.91 -15.99 -16.83
C SER A 362 -6.55 -17.08 -15.82
N PRO A 363 -6.74 -16.83 -14.51
CA PRO A 363 -6.48 -17.86 -13.51
C PRO A 363 -7.47 -19.02 -13.66
N VAL A 364 -6.97 -20.24 -13.47
CA VAL A 364 -7.80 -21.47 -13.48
C VAL A 364 -8.59 -21.63 -12.18
N ALA A 365 -8.12 -21.00 -11.10
CA ALA A 365 -8.79 -20.98 -9.81
C ALA A 365 -8.48 -19.68 -9.05
N THR A 366 -9.41 -19.26 -8.19
CA THR A 366 -9.24 -18.12 -7.28
C THR A 366 -9.73 -18.51 -5.89
N LEU A 367 -8.82 -18.52 -4.93
CA LEU A 367 -9.10 -18.85 -3.53
C LEU A 367 -9.13 -17.58 -2.67
N ALA A 368 -10.11 -17.48 -1.79
CA ALA A 368 -10.10 -16.50 -0.71
C ALA A 368 -9.44 -17.11 0.52
N LEU A 369 -8.42 -16.45 1.06
CA LEU A 369 -7.71 -16.87 2.26
C LEU A 369 -7.75 -15.77 3.31
N ASN A 370 -8.07 -16.12 4.55
CA ASN A 370 -7.87 -15.26 5.70
C ASN A 370 -6.71 -15.84 6.49
N VAL A 371 -5.57 -15.15 6.52
CA VAL A 371 -4.34 -15.65 7.12
C VAL A 371 -4.11 -14.96 8.47
N PRO A 372 -4.43 -15.60 9.61
CA PRO A 372 -4.30 -15.01 10.95
C PRO A 372 -2.85 -15.09 11.44
N LEU A 373 -2.02 -14.17 10.99
CA LEU A 373 -0.61 -14.07 11.36
C LEU A 373 -0.48 -13.59 12.81
N THR A 374 0.32 -14.30 13.59
CA THR A 374 0.67 -13.94 14.96
C THR A 374 2.15 -14.22 15.24
N THR A 375 2.79 -13.42 16.07
CA THR A 375 4.10 -13.78 16.67
C THR A 375 3.97 -14.76 17.84
N GLY A 376 2.74 -15.10 18.24
CA GLY A 376 2.45 -16.14 19.24
C GLY A 376 2.22 -17.51 18.60
N THR A 377 1.39 -18.33 19.24
CA THR A 377 1.03 -19.66 18.71
C THR A 377 -0.26 -19.56 17.90
N SER A 378 -0.22 -20.06 16.66
CA SER A 378 -1.41 -20.27 15.84
C SER A 378 -1.76 -21.76 15.85
N MET A 379 -3.01 -22.08 16.13
CA MET A 379 -3.50 -23.45 16.28
C MET A 379 -4.82 -23.61 15.55
N LEU A 380 -4.88 -24.59 14.66
CA LEU A 380 -6.06 -24.96 13.91
C LEU A 380 -6.58 -26.28 14.47
N GLU A 381 -7.67 -26.15 15.22
CA GLU A 381 -8.42 -27.26 15.80
C GLU A 381 -9.59 -27.65 14.89
N PRO A 382 -9.95 -28.94 14.83
CA PRO A 382 -11.23 -29.37 14.28
C PRO A 382 -12.38 -28.71 15.07
N ALA A 383 -13.42 -28.26 14.38
CA ALA A 383 -14.63 -27.80 15.05
C ALA A 383 -15.29 -28.96 15.80
N ALA A 384 -16.11 -28.63 16.80
CA ALA A 384 -16.81 -29.62 17.60
C ALA A 384 -17.64 -30.58 16.72
N GLY A 385 -17.32 -31.88 16.79
CA GLY A 385 -17.99 -32.93 15.99
C GLY A 385 -17.40 -33.17 14.60
N GLN A 386 -16.33 -32.46 14.20
CA GLN A 386 -15.55 -32.80 13.01
C GLN A 386 -14.53 -33.90 13.31
N ASP A 387 -14.18 -34.67 12.28
CA ASP A 387 -13.09 -35.65 12.33
C ASP A 387 -11.77 -34.92 12.63
N PRO A 388 -11.03 -35.28 13.69
CA PRO A 388 -9.74 -34.70 13.98
C PRO A 388 -8.75 -34.80 12.82
N ALA A 389 -8.85 -35.85 12.01
CA ALA A 389 -8.04 -36.01 10.81
C ALA A 389 -8.38 -35.01 9.68
N ARG A 390 -9.43 -34.21 9.83
CA ARG A 390 -9.97 -33.30 8.81
C ARG A 390 -10.43 -31.96 9.40
N PRO A 391 -9.50 -31.15 9.94
CA PRO A 391 -9.85 -29.88 10.61
C PRO A 391 -10.53 -28.85 9.70
N CYS A 392 -10.49 -29.05 8.38
CA CYS A 392 -11.04 -28.13 7.37
C CYS A 392 -12.19 -28.69 6.52
N ALA A 393 -12.65 -29.92 6.78
CA ALA A 393 -13.74 -30.51 6.00
C ALA A 393 -15.10 -30.08 6.54
N ALA A 394 -16.04 -29.70 5.66
CA ALA A 394 -17.43 -29.51 6.07
C ALA A 394 -18.00 -30.83 6.64
N PRO A 395 -18.94 -30.80 7.60
CA PRO A 395 -19.61 -32.00 8.08
C PRO A 395 -20.25 -32.74 6.87
N ASN A 396 -19.77 -33.96 6.59
CA ASN A 396 -20.20 -34.83 5.49
C ASN A 396 -19.65 -34.54 4.07
N ASP A 397 -18.48 -33.92 3.91
CA ASP A 397 -17.83 -33.82 2.60
C ASP A 397 -16.96 -35.07 2.28
N PRO A 398 -17.42 -36.00 1.42
CA PRO A 398 -16.67 -37.20 1.05
C PRO A 398 -15.46 -36.90 0.14
N THR A 399 -15.36 -35.68 -0.41
CA THR A 399 -14.30 -35.28 -1.35
C THR A 399 -13.04 -34.74 -0.67
N SER A 400 -13.12 -34.44 0.64
CA SER A 400 -11.95 -34.09 1.43
C SER A 400 -11.02 -35.32 1.55
N ALA A 401 -9.85 -35.25 0.89
CA ALA A 401 -8.84 -36.29 0.97
C ALA A 401 -8.41 -36.49 2.43
N GLY A 402 -8.65 -37.69 2.95
CA GLY A 402 -8.40 -38.08 4.34
C GLY A 402 -6.93 -37.97 4.74
N ALA A 403 -6.71 -37.88 6.06
CA ALA A 403 -5.43 -37.64 6.72
C ALA A 403 -4.21 -38.18 5.95
N PRO A 404 -3.21 -37.34 5.63
CA PRO A 404 -1.88 -37.86 5.50
C PRO A 404 -1.53 -38.35 6.91
N CYS A 405 -1.20 -39.64 7.03
CA CYS A 405 -0.29 -40.20 8.03
C CYS A 405 -0.28 -39.64 9.47
N ALA A 406 -0.22 -40.51 10.47
CA ALA A 406 0.15 -40.08 11.81
C ALA A 406 1.53 -39.38 11.77
N CYS A 407 1.66 -38.14 12.24
CA CYS A 407 2.94 -37.44 12.23
C CYS A 407 3.89 -37.94 13.32
N GLY A 408 5.11 -38.29 12.92
CA GLY A 408 6.18 -38.82 13.76
C GLY A 408 7.37 -37.86 13.92
N SER A 409 8.52 -38.40 14.34
CA SER A 409 9.77 -37.66 14.54
C SER A 409 10.57 -37.46 13.25
N ASP A 410 11.53 -36.53 13.30
CA ASP A 410 12.56 -36.09 12.33
C ASP A 410 12.38 -36.45 10.85
N CYS A 411 12.28 -35.41 10.03
CA CYS A 411 12.29 -35.53 8.57
C CYS A 411 13.65 -35.97 8.04
N THR A 412 13.62 -36.79 6.98
CA THR A 412 14.81 -37.39 6.36
C THR A 412 14.71 -37.36 4.84
N GLY A 413 15.84 -37.62 4.15
CA GLY A 413 15.85 -37.71 2.69
C GLY A 413 15.53 -36.38 2.01
N ASP A 414 14.66 -36.41 0.99
CA ASP A 414 14.31 -35.22 0.19
C ASP A 414 13.52 -34.16 0.98
N ALA A 415 12.76 -34.57 2.02
CA ALA A 415 12.16 -33.67 3.01
C ALA A 415 13.22 -32.95 3.86
N CYS A 416 14.46 -33.45 3.88
CA CYS A 416 15.59 -32.85 4.59
C CYS A 416 16.82 -32.70 3.72
N ALA A 417 16.66 -32.03 2.59
CA ALA A 417 17.72 -31.80 1.62
C ALA A 417 18.94 -31.09 2.24
N PHE A 418 18.71 -30.13 3.15
CA PHE A 418 19.77 -29.37 3.82
C PHE A 418 19.47 -29.13 5.30
N HIS A 419 20.50 -28.90 6.10
CA HIS A 419 20.34 -28.40 7.46
C HIS A 419 20.88 -26.96 7.54
N VAL A 420 20.12 -26.06 8.17
CA VAL A 420 20.60 -24.71 8.49
C VAL A 420 20.44 -24.44 9.97
N THR A 421 21.15 -23.45 10.49
CA THR A 421 21.01 -23.02 11.88
C THR A 421 19.88 -22.00 11.99
N ASP A 422 18.89 -22.29 12.83
CA ASP A 422 17.83 -21.36 13.22
C ASP A 422 18.46 -20.11 13.86
N SER A 423 18.22 -18.95 13.26
CA SER A 423 18.79 -17.68 13.72
C SER A 423 18.23 -17.18 15.06
N ALA A 424 17.05 -17.66 15.46
CA ALA A 424 16.40 -17.31 16.72
C ALA A 424 16.81 -18.27 17.86
N THR A 425 16.92 -19.57 17.59
CA THR A 425 17.16 -20.59 18.63
C THR A 425 18.55 -21.21 18.61
N GLY A 426 19.27 -21.13 17.48
CA GLY A 426 20.55 -21.80 17.27
C GLY A 426 20.45 -23.30 16.98
N ALA A 427 19.25 -23.87 16.90
CA ALA A 427 19.03 -25.28 16.57
C ALA A 427 19.29 -25.56 15.08
N LEU A 428 19.64 -26.79 14.72
CA LEU A 428 19.62 -27.21 13.32
C LEU A 428 18.17 -27.44 12.89
N ILE A 429 17.78 -26.77 11.81
CA ILE A 429 16.48 -26.92 11.17
C ILE A 429 16.67 -27.54 9.78
N CYS A 430 15.74 -28.42 9.46
CA CYS A 430 15.67 -29.15 8.23
C CYS A 430 15.06 -28.28 7.12
N LEU A 431 15.76 -28.09 6.01
CA LEU A 431 15.24 -27.42 4.81
C LEU A 431 14.97 -28.44 3.73
N ASP A 432 13.76 -28.38 3.19
CA ASP A 432 13.32 -29.18 2.05
C ASP A 432 13.91 -28.63 0.75
N ALA A 433 13.97 -29.47 -0.29
CA ALA A 433 14.43 -29.07 -1.62
C ALA A 433 13.57 -27.96 -2.29
N ARG A 434 12.33 -27.75 -1.84
CA ARG A 434 11.43 -26.65 -2.22
C ARG A 434 11.71 -25.34 -1.47
N GLY A 435 12.64 -25.36 -0.51
CA GLY A 435 13.20 -24.20 0.17
C GLY A 435 12.57 -23.85 1.52
N GLY A 436 11.41 -24.42 1.86
CA GLY A 436 10.77 -24.26 3.15
C GLY A 436 11.38 -25.12 4.26
N VAL A 437 10.92 -24.89 5.49
CA VAL A 437 11.40 -25.59 6.70
C VAL A 437 10.55 -26.84 6.95
N SER A 438 11.17 -28.03 6.84
CA SER A 438 10.47 -29.27 7.14
C SER A 438 10.34 -29.49 8.64
N GLN A 439 9.10 -29.51 9.12
CA GLN A 439 8.82 -29.53 10.56
C GLN A 439 8.52 -30.91 11.13
N ARG A 440 7.69 -31.68 10.42
CA ARG A 440 7.24 -33.02 10.84
C ARG A 440 6.99 -33.88 9.62
N CYS A 441 7.25 -35.17 9.78
CA CYS A 441 7.09 -36.16 8.73
C CYS A 441 6.14 -37.30 9.11
N CYS A 442 5.58 -37.94 8.11
CA CYS A 442 4.69 -39.08 8.24
C CYS A 442 5.38 -40.24 8.96
N THR A 443 4.67 -40.90 9.88
CA THR A 443 5.21 -42.06 10.61
C THR A 443 5.38 -43.28 9.70
N ASP A 444 4.50 -43.44 8.70
CA ASP A 444 4.57 -44.49 7.69
C ASP A 444 5.54 -44.16 6.54
N ASP A 445 5.98 -42.91 6.42
CA ASP A 445 6.98 -42.47 5.46
C ASP A 445 7.72 -41.22 5.96
N THR A 446 8.88 -41.40 6.61
CA THR A 446 9.67 -40.30 7.19
C THR A 446 10.33 -39.39 6.15
N THR A 447 10.08 -39.62 4.86
CA THR A 447 10.49 -38.75 3.74
C THR A 447 9.37 -37.83 3.26
N ARG A 448 8.14 -37.98 3.80
CA ARG A 448 6.97 -37.19 3.41
C ARG A 448 6.57 -36.23 4.55
N PRO A 449 6.55 -34.91 4.31
CA PRO A 449 6.05 -33.94 5.29
C PRO A 449 4.56 -34.15 5.61
N CYS A 450 4.14 -33.75 6.80
CA CYS A 450 2.78 -33.98 7.26
C CYS A 450 2.27 -32.92 8.26
N PHE A 451 0.94 -32.88 8.40
CA PHE A 451 0.27 -32.07 9.41
C PHE A 451 -0.07 -32.87 10.66
N ALA A 452 0.50 -32.48 11.80
CA ALA A 452 0.02 -32.96 13.08
C ALA A 452 -1.34 -32.35 13.39
N THR A 453 -2.23 -33.08 14.06
CA THR A 453 -3.47 -32.53 14.61
C THR A 453 -3.32 -32.35 16.12
N PRO A 454 -3.60 -31.16 16.68
CA PRO A 454 -3.95 -29.93 15.97
C PRO A 454 -2.80 -29.35 15.15
N VAL A 455 -3.13 -28.70 14.02
CA VAL A 455 -2.11 -28.05 13.21
C VAL A 455 -1.65 -26.82 13.97
N THR A 456 -0.38 -26.81 14.37
CA THR A 456 0.15 -25.79 15.28
C THR A 456 1.42 -25.21 14.69
N ARG A 457 1.50 -23.88 14.62
CA ARG A 457 2.71 -23.13 14.27
C ARG A 457 3.00 -22.12 15.38
N VAL A 458 4.28 -22.01 15.75
CA VAL A 458 4.73 -21.12 16.81
C VAL A 458 5.56 -20.00 16.19
N GLY A 459 5.06 -18.78 16.32
CA GLY A 459 5.79 -17.57 15.98
C GLY A 459 6.74 -17.16 17.09
N HIS A 460 7.43 -16.06 16.86
CA HIS A 460 8.32 -15.46 17.84
C HIS A 460 8.40 -13.95 17.64
N ALA A 461 8.54 -13.20 18.73
CA ALA A 461 8.84 -11.77 18.70
C ALA A 461 10.09 -11.50 19.54
N ALA A 462 11.10 -10.88 18.95
CA ALA A 462 12.21 -10.32 19.71
C ALA A 462 11.84 -8.92 20.22
N VAL A 463 12.21 -8.62 21.46
CA VAL A 463 12.09 -7.27 22.02
C VAL A 463 12.81 -6.27 21.11
N PRO A 464 12.12 -5.25 20.56
CA PRO A 464 12.74 -4.28 19.67
C PRO A 464 13.83 -3.46 20.39
N SER A 465 14.89 -3.12 19.67
CA SER A 465 15.97 -2.26 20.13
C SER A 465 15.98 -0.92 19.39
N PRO A 466 16.09 0.24 20.08
CA PRO A 466 16.15 0.40 21.53
C PRO A 466 14.86 -0.07 22.25
N ALA A 467 15.00 -0.72 23.40
CA ALA A 467 13.87 -1.25 24.16
C ALA A 467 12.92 -0.14 24.63
N TRP A 468 11.61 -0.35 24.54
CA TRP A 468 10.63 0.52 25.17
C TRP A 468 10.83 0.52 26.71
N PRO A 469 10.68 1.65 27.43
CA PRO A 469 10.15 2.95 27.02
C PRO A 469 11.21 3.96 26.54
N ASP A 470 12.33 3.52 25.95
CA ASP A 470 13.27 4.45 25.32
C ASP A 470 12.55 5.25 24.21
N PRO A 471 12.56 6.60 24.23
CA PRO A 471 11.81 7.38 23.25
C PRO A 471 12.44 7.43 21.87
N ARG A 472 13.63 6.84 21.68
CA ARG A 472 14.34 6.85 20.40
C ARG A 472 13.76 5.83 19.43
N TYR A 473 13.57 6.31 18.20
CA TYR A 473 13.19 5.55 17.02
C TYR A 473 14.23 5.79 15.90
N PRO A 474 14.39 4.85 14.93
CA PRO A 474 13.63 3.62 14.78
C PRO A 474 13.96 2.57 15.85
N LYS A 475 12.99 1.69 16.13
CA LYS A 475 13.21 0.46 16.91
C LYS A 475 13.16 -0.71 15.97
N SER A 476 13.98 -1.73 16.19
CA SER A 476 13.94 -2.93 15.36
C SER A 476 14.17 -4.22 16.13
N GLY A 477 13.52 -5.29 15.71
CA GLY A 477 13.62 -6.62 16.30
C GLY A 477 13.35 -7.70 15.25
N GLY A 478 13.96 -8.87 15.43
CA GLY A 478 13.60 -10.04 14.62
C GLY A 478 12.22 -10.57 15.01
N PHE A 479 11.54 -11.23 14.08
CA PHE A 479 10.29 -11.92 14.36
C PHE A 479 10.15 -13.19 13.51
N SER A 480 9.19 -14.02 13.90
CA SER A 480 8.58 -15.07 13.09
C SER A 480 7.07 -14.98 13.24
N LEU A 481 6.34 -14.75 12.15
CA LEU A 481 4.88 -14.79 12.16
C LEU A 481 4.44 -16.21 11.82
N ALA A 482 3.53 -16.75 12.59
CA ALA A 482 2.90 -18.03 12.38
C ALA A 482 1.42 -17.85 12.05
N ALA A 483 0.88 -18.66 11.15
CA ALA A 483 -0.56 -18.84 11.00
C ALA A 483 -0.91 -20.29 10.65
N THR A 484 -2.08 -20.73 11.07
CA THR A 484 -2.76 -21.93 10.60
C THR A 484 -4.18 -21.55 10.19
N PHE A 485 -4.68 -22.12 9.09
CA PHE A 485 -5.95 -21.73 8.47
C PHE A 485 -6.49 -22.86 7.60
N CYS A 486 -7.73 -22.72 7.13
CA CYS A 486 -8.31 -23.64 6.16
C CYS A 486 -8.25 -23.07 4.74
N VAL A 487 -7.91 -23.94 3.79
CA VAL A 487 -7.91 -23.68 2.36
C VAL A 487 -9.10 -24.41 1.75
N GLY A 488 -9.97 -23.68 1.06
CA GLY A 488 -11.11 -24.26 0.36
C GLY A 488 -10.68 -25.03 -0.90
N ALA A 489 -11.62 -25.80 -1.47
CA ALA A 489 -11.43 -26.42 -2.77
C ALA A 489 -11.24 -25.34 -3.85
N THR A 490 -10.37 -25.61 -4.82
CA THR A 490 -10.19 -24.76 -5.99
C THR A 490 -11.26 -24.99 -7.05
N GLY A 491 -11.91 -26.15 -7.02
CA GLY A 491 -12.83 -26.59 -8.08
C GLY A 491 -12.09 -27.08 -9.32
N THR A 492 -10.79 -27.34 -9.19
CA THR A 492 -9.94 -27.88 -10.26
C THR A 492 -9.29 -29.16 -9.78
N ASP A 493 -9.82 -30.30 -10.25
CA ASP A 493 -9.38 -31.66 -9.90
C ASP A 493 -7.85 -31.85 -9.85
N PRO A 494 -7.02 -31.38 -10.82
CA PRO A 494 -5.58 -31.55 -10.72
C PRO A 494 -4.95 -30.79 -9.55
N ILE A 495 -5.45 -29.61 -9.18
CA ILE A 495 -4.94 -28.87 -8.02
C ILE A 495 -5.45 -29.51 -6.73
N ASP A 496 -6.74 -29.79 -6.65
CA ASP A 496 -7.37 -30.31 -5.44
C ASP A 496 -6.84 -31.71 -5.08
N SER A 497 -6.58 -32.57 -6.06
CA SER A 497 -5.99 -33.90 -5.83
C SER A 497 -4.52 -33.87 -5.44
N VAL A 498 -3.73 -32.95 -6.02
CA VAL A 498 -2.29 -32.83 -5.73
C VAL A 498 -2.05 -32.27 -4.33
N PHE A 499 -2.79 -31.23 -3.94
CA PHE A 499 -2.64 -30.63 -2.61
C PHE A 499 -3.48 -31.33 -1.54
N GLY A 500 -4.60 -31.96 -1.91
CA GLY A 500 -5.58 -32.45 -0.94
C GLY A 500 -6.43 -31.30 -0.40
N PHE A 501 -7.00 -30.50 -1.30
CA PHE A 501 -7.98 -29.47 -0.97
C PHE A 501 -9.42 -30.01 -1.07
N PRO A 502 -10.36 -29.50 -0.25
CA PRO A 502 -10.17 -28.54 0.84
C PRO A 502 -9.33 -29.15 1.97
N GLY A 503 -8.47 -28.35 2.59
CA GLY A 503 -7.47 -28.86 3.52
C GLY A 503 -6.83 -27.79 4.39
N PRO A 504 -6.01 -28.21 5.38
CA PRO A 504 -5.26 -27.30 6.23
C PRO A 504 -4.22 -26.50 5.45
N GLY A 505 -3.95 -25.29 5.92
CA GLY A 505 -2.81 -24.47 5.54
C GLY A 505 -2.07 -24.02 6.79
N ALA A 506 -0.75 -23.93 6.70
CA ALA A 506 0.09 -23.40 7.77
C ALA A 506 1.25 -22.61 7.19
N VAL A 507 1.66 -21.54 7.86
CA VAL A 507 2.74 -20.69 7.40
C VAL A 507 3.62 -20.22 8.55
N ILE A 508 4.91 -20.10 8.27
CA ILE A 508 5.91 -19.40 9.09
C ILE A 508 6.61 -18.37 8.21
N LEU A 509 6.64 -17.12 8.66
CA LEU A 509 7.22 -15.98 7.97
C LEU A 509 8.24 -15.29 8.89
N PRO A 510 9.53 -15.64 8.82
CA PRO A 510 10.56 -14.94 9.56
C PRO A 510 10.82 -13.56 8.95
N GLY A 511 11.34 -12.64 9.75
CA GLY A 511 11.68 -11.33 9.24
C GLY A 511 12.25 -10.39 10.28
N LYS A 512 12.30 -9.11 9.89
CA LYS A 512 12.72 -8.01 10.75
C LYS A 512 11.60 -6.97 10.82
N ALA A 513 11.19 -6.64 12.04
CA ALA A 513 10.24 -5.57 12.32
C ALA A 513 11.01 -4.26 12.52
N SER A 514 10.54 -3.18 11.90
CA SER A 514 11.06 -1.83 12.08
C SER A 514 9.93 -0.87 12.44
N TRP A 515 9.98 -0.31 13.63
CA TRP A 515 9.03 0.67 14.15
C TRP A 515 9.58 2.07 13.94
N MET A 516 8.76 2.96 13.40
CA MET A 516 9.16 4.32 13.02
C MET A 516 8.17 5.33 13.57
N THR A 517 8.70 6.50 13.94
CA THR A 517 7.93 7.73 14.12
C THR A 517 7.84 8.46 12.79
N PRO A 518 6.96 9.48 12.65
CA PRO A 518 6.96 10.36 11.50
C PRO A 518 8.36 10.94 11.35
N LEU A 519 9.15 10.43 10.41
CA LEU A 519 10.45 11.00 10.13
C LEU A 519 10.19 12.35 9.46
N PRO A 520 10.75 13.46 9.95
CA PRO A 520 10.91 14.66 9.14
C PRO A 520 12.01 14.39 8.10
N LEU A 521 11.79 13.41 7.22
CA LEU A 521 12.64 13.23 6.05
C LEU A 521 12.14 14.19 4.97
N PRO A 522 12.97 15.10 4.46
CA PRO A 522 12.67 15.80 3.23
C PRO A 522 12.63 14.77 2.10
N CYS A 523 11.56 14.78 1.32
CA CYS A 523 11.34 13.80 0.27
C CYS A 523 12.48 13.87 -0.74
N GLY A 524 12.95 12.68 -1.12
CA GLY A 524 13.91 12.38 -2.19
C GLY A 524 14.22 13.61 -2.99
#